data_AF-A0A2V6JU21-F1
#
_entry.id   AF-A0A2V6JU21-F1
#
_cell.length_a   1.000
_cell.length_b   1.000
_cell.length_c   1.000
_cell.angle_alpha   90.00
_cell.angle_beta   90.00
_cell.angle_gamma   90.00
#
_symmetry.space_group_name_H-M   'P 1'
#
loop_
_entity.id
_entity.type
_entity.pdbx_description
1 polymer ?
#
loop_
_entity_poly.entity_id
_entity_poly.type
_entity_poly.pdbx_seq_one_letter_code
_entity_poly.pdbx_strand_id
1 'polypeptide(L)'
;MKLPAFSLCVFACTACAFDIDDVFDRLDNALTVSLFQDNLRVRLSGTLDLEFYNFEQPAPGLIDSRTDNLFDPRLTLFLDAQLGSQIYFFAQSRVDRGFDPTDHGADIRLDEYALRITPWQDGRFSLQIGKFATVVGNWVPRHLSWDNPFINAPLVYENVTAIQDKYAPYSPLYFVYGPYY
;
A
#
# COMPACT_ATOMS: atom_id res chain seq x y z
N MET A 1 -41.63 27.72 23.99
CA MET A 1 -40.66 28.76 24.38
C MET A 1 -39.26 28.29 24.01
N LYS A 2 -38.61 29.03 23.11
CA LYS A 2 -37.16 29.28 22.91
C LYS A 2 -36.17 28.10 22.74
N LEU A 3 -35.80 27.91 21.47
CA LEU A 3 -34.54 27.55 20.76
C LEU A 3 -33.34 26.82 21.43
N PRO A 4 -32.55 26.09 20.60
CA PRO A 4 -31.54 25.10 20.98
C PRO A 4 -30.15 25.70 21.21
N ALA A 5 -29.32 25.02 22.00
CA ALA A 5 -27.90 25.35 22.13
C ALA A 5 -27.07 24.43 21.23
N PHE A 6 -26.69 24.97 20.07
CA PHE A 6 -25.53 24.51 19.30
C PHE A 6 -24.27 24.67 20.15
N SER A 7 -23.41 23.66 20.19
CA SER A 7 -21.98 23.88 20.38
C SER A 7 -21.20 22.86 19.57
N LEU A 8 -20.84 23.29 18.36
CA LEU A 8 -19.91 22.62 17.46
C LEU A 8 -18.50 23.10 17.86
N CYS A 9 -17.79 22.33 18.68
CA CYS A 9 -16.38 22.58 18.94
C CYS A 9 -15.54 22.05 17.77
N VAL A 10 -15.36 22.87 16.74
CA VAL A 10 -14.29 22.67 15.74
C VAL A 10 -12.99 23.13 16.40
N PHE A 11 -12.18 22.18 16.88
CA PHE A 11 -10.78 22.44 17.18
C PHE A 11 -10.04 22.56 15.84
N ALA A 12 -9.88 23.79 15.37
CA ALA A 12 -8.94 24.11 14.31
C ALA A 12 -7.51 24.01 14.87
N CYS A 13 -6.86 22.88 14.66
CA CYS A 13 -5.42 22.72 14.88
C CYS A 13 -4.65 23.46 13.77
N THR A 14 -4.51 24.77 13.88
CA THR A 14 -3.70 25.60 12.97
C THR A 14 -2.50 26.22 13.70
N ALA A 15 -1.73 25.42 14.45
CA ALA A 15 -0.59 25.93 15.22
C ALA A 15 0.70 25.10 15.14
N CYS A 16 0.80 24.07 14.30
CA CYS A 16 2.04 23.31 14.08
C CYS A 16 2.36 22.99 12.61
N ALA A 17 1.63 23.57 11.65
CA ALA A 17 1.79 23.23 10.24
C ALA A 17 3.06 23.80 9.58
N PHE A 18 3.71 24.82 10.17
CA PHE A 18 4.75 25.58 9.47
C PHE A 18 6.15 24.93 9.43
N ASP A 19 6.51 24.04 10.35
CA ASP A 19 7.85 23.41 10.35
C ASP A 19 7.88 22.02 9.71
N ILE A 20 6.72 21.36 9.61
CA ILE A 20 6.62 19.98 9.11
C ILE A 20 6.76 19.96 7.58
N ASP A 21 6.10 20.92 6.90
CA ASP A 21 6.16 21.05 5.45
C ASP A 21 7.60 21.32 4.98
N ASP A 22 8.31 22.26 5.63
CA ASP A 22 9.72 22.57 5.35
C ASP A 22 10.65 21.35 5.52
N VAL A 23 10.37 20.48 6.51
CA VAL A 23 11.13 19.24 6.74
C VAL A 23 10.89 18.25 5.59
N PHE A 24 9.64 18.06 5.18
CA PHE A 24 9.31 17.16 4.08
C PHE A 24 9.80 17.68 2.74
N ASP A 25 9.72 18.99 2.49
CA ASP A 25 10.27 19.62 1.30
C ASP A 25 11.79 19.45 1.24
N ARG A 26 12.49 19.62 2.37
CA ARG A 26 13.92 19.37 2.45
C ARG A 26 14.26 17.90 2.22
N LEU A 27 13.44 16.97 2.72
CA LEU A 27 13.61 15.55 2.51
C LEU A 27 13.40 15.19 1.03
N ASP A 28 12.33 15.64 0.39
CA ASP A 28 12.04 15.40 -1.03
C ASP A 28 13.17 15.97 -1.92
N ASN A 29 13.68 17.17 -1.60
CA ASN A 29 14.83 17.74 -2.28
C ASN A 29 16.12 16.92 -2.05
N ALA A 30 16.35 16.40 -0.84
CA ALA A 30 17.52 15.56 -0.55
C ALA A 30 17.45 14.18 -1.23
N LEU A 31 16.24 13.68 -1.45
CA LEU A 31 15.96 12.40 -2.11
C LEU A 31 15.77 12.54 -3.63
N THR A 32 15.90 13.76 -4.17
CA THR A 32 15.85 14.05 -5.60
C THR A 32 17.21 14.51 -6.10
N VAL A 33 17.79 13.77 -7.03
CA VAL A 33 19.05 14.12 -7.69
C VAL A 33 18.76 14.39 -9.16
N SER A 34 19.10 15.60 -9.62
CA SER A 34 19.03 15.95 -11.04
C SER A 34 20.41 16.38 -11.56
N LEU A 35 20.85 15.79 -12.66
CA LEU A 35 22.16 15.98 -13.28
C LEU A 35 22.02 16.33 -14.77
N PHE A 36 23.09 16.89 -15.35
CA PHE A 36 23.20 17.20 -16.78
C PHE A 36 22.03 18.05 -17.33
N GLN A 37 21.72 19.17 -16.68
CA GLN A 37 20.61 20.07 -17.08
C GLN A 37 19.26 19.31 -17.13
N ASP A 38 18.94 18.57 -16.06
CA ASP A 38 17.75 17.72 -15.93
C ASP A 38 17.64 16.56 -16.94
N ASN A 39 18.71 16.26 -17.68
CA ASN A 39 18.73 15.11 -18.57
C ASN A 39 18.82 13.77 -17.81
N LEU A 40 19.29 13.77 -16.56
CA LEU A 40 19.13 12.63 -15.66
C LEU A 40 18.43 13.12 -14.38
N ARG A 41 17.31 12.52 -14.04
CA ARG A 41 16.59 12.75 -12.79
C ARG A 41 16.36 11.44 -12.07
N VAL A 42 16.72 11.38 -10.79
CA VAL A 42 16.46 10.25 -9.91
C VAL A 42 15.74 10.78 -8.69
N ARG A 43 14.63 10.15 -8.30
CA ARG A 43 13.84 10.50 -7.13
C ARG A 43 13.55 9.25 -6.32
N LEU A 44 13.83 9.32 -5.02
CA LEU A 44 13.37 8.35 -4.04
C LEU A 44 12.22 8.96 -3.26
N SER A 45 11.07 8.29 -3.23
CA SER A 45 9.92 8.68 -2.41
C SER A 45 9.39 7.47 -1.66
N GLY A 46 8.44 7.66 -0.76
CA GLY A 46 7.91 6.55 0.02
C GLY A 46 6.78 6.93 0.95
N THR A 47 6.15 5.91 1.52
CA THR A 47 5.09 6.02 2.52
C THR A 47 5.44 5.17 3.73
N LEU A 48 5.11 5.66 4.92
CA LEU A 48 5.19 4.92 6.18
C LEU A 48 3.78 4.79 6.75
N ASP A 49 3.25 3.58 6.70
CA ASP A 49 1.96 3.21 7.26
C ASP A 49 2.17 2.60 8.65
N LEU A 50 1.43 3.08 9.64
CA LEU A 50 1.51 2.62 11.04
C LEU A 50 0.13 2.15 11.48
N GLU A 51 -0.04 0.85 11.59
CA GLU A 51 -1.34 0.24 11.87
C GLU A 51 -1.33 -0.52 13.19
N PHE A 52 -2.42 -0.38 13.95
CA PHE A 52 -2.63 -1.08 15.21
C PHE A 52 -4.01 -1.72 15.24
N TYR A 53 -4.02 -3.02 15.51
CA TYR A 53 -5.23 -3.82 15.63
C TYR A 53 -5.40 -4.32 17.06
N ASN A 54 -6.65 -4.32 17.52
CA ASN A 54 -7.09 -4.97 18.73
C ASN A 54 -8.26 -5.90 18.40
N PHE A 55 -8.17 -7.16 18.83
CA PHE A 55 -9.14 -8.21 18.53
C PHE A 55 -9.81 -8.70 19.82
N GLU A 56 -11.14 -8.74 19.83
CA GLU A 56 -11.92 -9.36 20.92
C GLU A 56 -12.25 -10.84 20.64
N GLN A 57 -12.05 -11.27 19.40
CA GLN A 57 -12.28 -12.62 18.88
C GLN A 57 -11.05 -13.00 18.04
N PRO A 58 -10.84 -14.29 17.69
CA PRO A 58 -9.74 -14.69 16.81
C PRO A 58 -9.70 -13.82 15.55
N ALA A 59 -8.48 -13.47 15.11
CA ALA A 59 -8.28 -12.54 14.00
C ALA A 59 -9.06 -13.00 12.74
N PRO A 60 -9.72 -12.07 12.02
CA PRO A 60 -10.46 -12.39 10.80
C PRO A 60 -9.53 -12.98 9.73
N GLY A 61 -10.07 -13.77 8.80
CA GLY A 61 -9.35 -14.78 8.01
C GLY A 61 -8.18 -14.34 7.11
N LEU A 62 -7.84 -13.05 7.05
CA LEU A 62 -6.65 -12.52 6.35
C LEU A 62 -5.64 -11.85 7.29
N ILE A 63 -5.81 -11.98 8.61
CA ILE A 63 -4.84 -11.52 9.62
C ILE A 63 -4.35 -12.75 10.37
N ASP A 64 -3.06 -13.05 10.25
CA ASP A 64 -2.43 -14.17 10.96
C ASP A 64 -1.72 -13.68 12.23
N SER A 65 -2.46 -13.66 13.33
CA SER A 65 -1.95 -13.26 14.65
C SER A 65 -2.39 -14.23 15.72
N ARG A 66 -1.44 -14.64 16.58
CA ARG A 66 -1.75 -15.42 17.79
C ARG A 66 -2.07 -14.54 19.00
N THR A 67 -1.94 -13.21 18.85
CA THR A 67 -2.15 -12.22 19.90
C THR A 67 -3.37 -11.35 19.63
N ASP A 68 -4.00 -10.89 20.71
CA ASP A 68 -5.16 -9.99 20.68
C ASP A 68 -4.80 -8.55 20.28
N ASN A 69 -3.51 -8.22 20.22
CA ASN A 69 -3.01 -6.95 19.74
C ASN A 69 -1.96 -7.19 18.65
N LEU A 70 -2.05 -6.45 17.55
CA LEU A 70 -1.10 -6.52 16.46
C LEU A 70 -0.70 -5.10 16.02
N PHE A 71 0.61 -4.85 15.99
CA PHE A 71 1.17 -3.65 15.37
C PHE A 71 1.82 -4.05 14.04
N ASP A 72 1.40 -3.43 12.94
CA ASP A 72 1.84 -3.75 11.58
C ASP A 72 2.39 -2.49 10.87
N PRO A 73 3.68 -2.17 11.06
CA PRO A 73 4.30 -1.06 10.35
C PRO A 73 4.70 -1.48 8.94
N ARG A 74 4.42 -0.63 7.96
CA ARG A 74 4.79 -0.84 6.56
C ARG A 74 5.50 0.38 5.99
N LEU A 75 6.71 0.17 5.48
CA LEU A 75 7.46 1.16 4.71
C LEU A 75 7.44 0.77 3.24
N THR A 76 6.85 1.60 2.38
CA THR A 76 6.92 1.44 0.92
C THR A 76 7.84 2.52 0.34
N LEU A 77 8.80 2.14 -0.49
CA LEU A 77 9.74 3.03 -1.16
C LEU A 77 9.59 2.92 -2.67
N PHE A 78 9.61 4.05 -3.35
CA PHE A 78 9.52 4.19 -4.80
C PHE A 78 10.76 4.89 -5.33
N LEU A 79 11.41 4.25 -6.30
CA LEU A 79 12.54 4.80 -7.01
C LEU A 79 12.12 5.10 -8.46
N ASP A 80 12.13 6.38 -8.80
CA ASP A 80 11.92 6.87 -10.15
C ASP A 80 13.25 7.35 -10.72
N ALA A 81 13.64 6.84 -11.89
CA ALA A 81 14.82 7.32 -12.59
C ALA A 81 14.48 7.57 -14.05
N GLN A 82 14.72 8.80 -14.52
CA GLN A 82 14.47 9.24 -15.88
C GLN A 82 15.78 9.73 -16.50
N LEU A 83 16.12 9.18 -17.66
CA LEU A 83 17.24 9.62 -18.49
C LEU A 83 16.69 10.13 -19.83
N GLY A 84 16.66 11.45 -19.95
CA GLY A 84 16.08 12.20 -21.06
C GLY A 84 14.61 11.90 -21.25
N SER A 85 14.16 11.93 -22.51
CA SER A 85 12.81 11.52 -22.90
C SER A 85 12.70 10.03 -23.24
N GLN A 86 13.82 9.30 -23.18
CA GLN A 86 13.92 7.98 -23.81
C GLN A 86 13.89 6.82 -22.83
N ILE A 87 14.47 6.97 -21.63
CA ILE A 87 14.59 5.87 -20.68
C ILE A 87 13.96 6.29 -19.36
N TYR A 88 13.07 5.44 -18.88
CA TYR A 88 12.47 5.58 -17.56
C TYR A 88 12.54 4.25 -16.83
N PHE A 89 12.92 4.28 -15.57
CA PHE A 89 12.99 3.14 -14.68
C PHE A 89 12.18 3.44 -13.44
N PHE A 90 11.40 2.46 -13.02
CA PHE A 90 10.60 2.47 -11.81
C PHE A 90 10.92 1.23 -10.99
N ALA A 91 11.04 1.39 -9.67
CA ALA A 91 11.07 0.26 -8.74
C ALA A 91 10.32 0.60 -7.45
N GLN A 92 9.57 -0.38 -6.94
CA GLN A 92 8.87 -0.32 -5.67
C GLN A 92 9.39 -1.44 -4.77
N SER A 93 9.90 -1.06 -3.60
CA SER A 93 10.28 -1.99 -2.55
C SER A 93 9.47 -1.74 -1.29
N ARG A 94 9.22 -2.78 -0.52
CA ARG A 94 8.46 -2.70 0.72
C ARG A 94 9.19 -3.41 1.86
N VAL A 95 9.12 -2.83 3.04
CA VAL A 95 9.54 -3.45 4.29
C VAL A 95 8.30 -3.50 5.19
N ASP A 96 7.76 -4.69 5.38
CA ASP A 96 6.54 -4.92 6.15
C ASP A 96 6.54 -6.32 6.78
N ARG A 97 5.48 -6.73 7.46
CA ARG A 97 5.40 -8.08 8.05
C ARG A 97 4.89 -9.14 7.08
N GLY A 98 4.69 -8.79 5.81
CA GLY A 98 4.12 -9.67 4.78
C GLY A 98 3.00 -8.99 3.98
N PHE A 99 2.38 -9.74 3.07
CA PHE A 99 1.21 -9.24 2.32
C PHE A 99 0.01 -9.03 3.25
N ASP A 100 -0.24 -10.03 4.09
CA ASP A 100 -1.29 -10.05 5.10
C ASP A 100 -0.71 -9.64 6.47
N PRO A 101 -1.43 -8.83 7.28
CA PRO A 101 -0.96 -8.44 8.60
C PRO A 101 -0.68 -9.66 9.48
N THR A 102 0.52 -9.72 10.08
CA THR A 102 0.93 -10.88 10.88
C THR A 102 1.86 -10.53 12.04
N ASP A 103 1.86 -11.37 13.07
CA ASP A 103 2.76 -11.27 14.22
C ASP A 103 4.21 -11.73 13.94
N HIS A 104 4.52 -12.09 12.69
CA HIS A 104 5.83 -12.57 12.26
C HIS A 104 6.88 -11.45 12.09
N GLY A 105 8.13 -11.82 11.78
CA GLY A 105 9.22 -10.86 11.57
C GLY A 105 9.00 -9.95 10.34
N ALA A 106 9.79 -8.87 10.25
CA ALA A 106 9.78 -8.02 9.05
C ALA A 106 10.39 -8.77 7.84
N ASP A 107 9.78 -8.58 6.68
CA ASP A 107 10.18 -9.06 5.38
C ASP A 107 10.53 -7.87 4.46
N ILE A 108 11.44 -8.10 3.51
CA ILE A 108 11.84 -7.10 2.51
C ILE A 108 11.46 -7.63 1.14
N ARG A 109 10.58 -6.90 0.45
CA ARG A 109 9.97 -7.31 -0.80
C ARG A 109 10.26 -6.32 -1.92
N LEU A 110 10.58 -6.85 -3.10
CA LEU A 110 10.64 -6.07 -4.33
C LEU A 110 9.39 -6.38 -5.15
N ASP A 111 8.38 -5.53 -4.96
CA ASP A 111 7.04 -5.75 -5.48
C ASP A 111 6.98 -5.47 -6.97
N GLU A 112 7.48 -4.30 -7.39
CA GLU A 112 7.48 -3.87 -8.77
C GLU A 112 8.84 -3.34 -9.22
N TYR A 113 9.18 -3.61 -10.47
CA TYR A 113 10.29 -3.00 -11.17
C TYR A 113 10.00 -3.03 -12.67
N ALA A 114 10.16 -1.90 -13.33
CA ALA A 114 9.90 -1.76 -14.76
C ALA A 114 10.91 -0.83 -15.41
N LEU A 115 11.49 -1.28 -16.51
CA LEU A 115 12.28 -0.46 -17.42
C LEU A 115 11.42 -0.14 -18.65
N ARG A 116 11.23 1.14 -18.92
CA ARG A 116 10.56 1.67 -20.10
C ARG A 116 11.57 2.34 -21.02
N ILE A 117 11.55 1.96 -22.29
CA ILE A 117 12.37 2.53 -23.35
C ILE A 117 11.45 3.08 -24.43
N THR A 118 11.57 4.37 -24.70
CA THR A 118 10.84 5.13 -25.73
C THR A 118 11.87 5.72 -26.69
N PRO A 119 12.26 5.02 -27.77
CA PRO A 119 13.42 5.41 -28.57
C PRO A 119 13.27 6.77 -29.25
N TRP A 120 12.04 7.14 -29.62
CA TRP A 120 11.75 8.38 -30.35
C TRP A 120 11.06 9.39 -29.45
N GLN A 121 11.45 10.67 -29.59
CA GLN A 121 10.89 11.77 -28.80
C GLN A 121 9.39 12.01 -29.07
N ASP A 122 8.88 11.57 -30.23
CA ASP A 122 7.46 11.65 -30.59
C ASP A 122 6.60 10.58 -29.86
N GLY A 123 7.22 9.71 -29.05
CA GLY A 123 6.50 8.74 -28.21
C GLY A 123 5.79 7.64 -29.00
N ARG A 124 6.05 7.50 -30.30
CA ARG A 124 5.32 6.57 -31.20
C ARG A 124 5.48 5.10 -30.84
N PHE A 125 6.50 4.76 -30.05
CA PHE A 125 6.75 3.42 -29.58
C PHE A 125 7.41 3.46 -28.21
N SER A 126 6.86 2.68 -27.28
CA SER A 126 7.41 2.45 -25.96
C SER A 126 7.40 0.96 -25.66
N LEU A 127 8.53 0.45 -25.18
CA LEU A 127 8.68 -0.92 -24.70
C LEU A 127 8.88 -0.87 -23.18
N GLN A 128 8.06 -1.61 -22.43
CA GLN A 128 8.21 -1.75 -20.98
C GLN A 128 8.44 -3.22 -20.63
N ILE A 129 9.46 -3.48 -19.80
CA ILE A 129 9.88 -4.83 -19.40
C ILE A 129 10.11 -4.84 -17.90
N GLY A 130 9.63 -5.88 -17.21
CA GLY A 130 9.87 -6.09 -15.78
C GLY A 130 8.74 -6.86 -15.10
N LYS A 131 8.70 -6.77 -13.78
CA LYS A 131 7.60 -7.26 -12.94
C LYS A 131 6.80 -6.03 -12.49
N PHE A 132 5.60 -5.87 -12.99
CA PHE A 132 4.74 -4.75 -12.62
C PHE A 132 3.28 -5.17 -12.71
N ALA A 133 2.43 -4.37 -12.08
CA ALA A 133 0.99 -4.50 -12.12
C ALA A 133 0.44 -4.72 -13.55
N THR A 134 -0.44 -5.72 -13.74
CA THR A 134 -1.10 -5.94 -15.04
C THR A 134 -2.04 -4.78 -15.39
N VAL A 135 -2.17 -4.47 -16.68
CA VAL A 135 -3.08 -3.42 -17.19
C VAL A 135 -4.55 -3.84 -17.18
N VAL A 136 -4.84 -5.10 -16.83
CA VAL A 136 -6.20 -5.66 -16.84
C VAL A 136 -6.73 -5.82 -15.42
N GLY A 137 -7.86 -5.18 -15.13
CA GLY A 137 -8.59 -5.32 -13.87
C GLY A 137 -8.58 -4.03 -13.04
N ASN A 138 -9.73 -3.70 -12.45
CA ASN A 138 -9.94 -2.44 -11.72
C ASN A 138 -9.28 -2.39 -10.33
N TRP A 139 -8.74 -3.52 -9.87
CA TRP A 139 -8.16 -3.66 -8.53
C TRP A 139 -6.65 -3.35 -8.49
N VAL A 140 -5.96 -3.68 -9.58
CA VAL A 140 -4.51 -3.56 -9.69
C VAL A 140 -3.99 -2.13 -9.39
N PRO A 141 -4.66 -1.05 -9.80
CA PRO A 141 -4.22 0.30 -9.47
C PRO A 141 -4.41 0.70 -8.00
N ARG A 142 -5.11 -0.09 -7.17
CA ARG A 142 -5.52 0.27 -5.80
C ARG A 142 -4.72 -0.44 -4.71
N HIS A 143 -3.45 -0.74 -4.97
CA HIS A 143 -2.63 -1.56 -4.06
C HIS A 143 -1.77 -0.74 -3.09
N LEU A 144 -1.80 0.59 -3.19
CA LEU A 144 -1.15 1.51 -2.26
C LEU A 144 -2.14 1.99 -1.20
N SER A 145 -1.64 2.18 0.02
CA SER A 145 -2.42 2.63 1.18
C SER A 145 -3.14 3.97 0.97
N TRP A 146 -2.63 4.79 0.04
CA TRP A 146 -3.23 6.07 -0.35
C TRP A 146 -4.45 5.93 -1.27
N ASP A 147 -4.45 4.92 -2.13
CA ASP A 147 -5.53 4.64 -3.08
C ASP A 147 -6.58 3.69 -2.49
N ASN A 148 -6.16 2.84 -1.56
CA ASN A 148 -7.03 1.98 -0.77
C ASN A 148 -6.59 1.98 0.71
N PRO A 149 -7.21 2.83 1.54
CA PRO A 149 -6.85 2.93 2.96
C PRO A 149 -7.31 1.73 3.79
N PHE A 150 -8.17 0.88 3.22
CA PHE A 150 -8.52 -0.39 3.86
C PHE A 150 -7.52 -1.45 3.39
N ILE A 151 -6.74 -1.95 4.34
CA ILE A 151 -5.68 -2.95 4.17
C ILE A 151 -6.19 -4.30 3.67
N ASN A 152 -7.50 -4.46 3.65
CA ASN A 152 -8.13 -5.73 3.44
C ASN A 152 -8.49 -5.86 1.96
N ALA A 153 -8.38 -7.08 1.43
CA ALA A 153 -8.90 -7.37 0.10
C ALA A 153 -10.40 -6.97 0.02
N PRO A 154 -10.97 -6.71 -1.17
CA PRO A 154 -12.39 -6.36 -1.28
C PRO A 154 -13.25 -7.35 -0.48
N LEU A 155 -14.35 -6.89 0.11
CA LEU A 155 -15.25 -7.71 0.96
C LEU A 155 -15.50 -9.14 0.43
N VAL A 156 -15.58 -9.33 -0.89
CA VAL A 156 -15.78 -10.66 -1.53
C VAL A 156 -14.59 -11.61 -1.35
N TYR A 157 -13.37 -11.09 -1.30
CA TYR A 157 -12.13 -11.84 -1.08
C TYR A 157 -11.80 -11.98 0.41
N GLU A 158 -12.17 -10.98 1.22
CA GLU A 158 -11.93 -10.99 2.67
C GLU A 158 -12.96 -11.82 3.43
N ASN A 159 -14.24 -11.71 3.05
CA ASN A 159 -15.34 -12.46 3.63
C ASN A 159 -15.75 -13.56 2.65
N VAL A 160 -14.88 -14.57 2.51
CA VAL A 160 -15.24 -15.78 1.79
C VAL A 160 -16.45 -16.40 2.50
N THR A 161 -17.62 -16.33 1.86
CA THR A 161 -18.78 -17.05 2.35
C THR A 161 -18.52 -18.51 2.09
N ALA A 162 -18.19 -19.24 3.14
CA ALA A 162 -17.91 -20.66 3.06
C ALA A 162 -19.21 -21.41 2.75
N ILE A 163 -19.30 -21.97 1.54
CA ILE A 163 -20.47 -22.72 1.07
C ILE A 163 -20.08 -24.18 0.92
N GLN A 164 -20.82 -25.08 1.55
CA GLN A 164 -20.64 -26.51 1.46
C GLN A 164 -21.89 -27.17 0.86
N ASP A 165 -21.71 -27.91 -0.23
CA ASP A 165 -22.82 -28.46 -1.03
C ASP A 165 -23.46 -29.71 -0.40
N LYS A 166 -22.65 -30.62 0.15
CA LYS A 166 -23.11 -31.97 0.52
C LYS A 166 -23.58 -32.16 1.97
N TYR A 167 -23.12 -31.35 2.90
CA TYR A 167 -23.44 -31.51 4.33
C TYR A 167 -23.22 -30.21 5.10
N ALA A 168 -23.95 -30.07 6.20
CA ALA A 168 -23.71 -28.97 7.14
C ALA A 168 -22.35 -29.17 7.82
N PRO A 169 -21.48 -28.14 7.85
CA PRO A 169 -20.21 -28.21 8.56
C PRO A 169 -20.45 -28.37 10.07
N TYR A 170 -19.65 -29.20 10.73
CA TYR A 170 -19.75 -29.41 12.18
C TYR A 170 -19.32 -28.20 13.00
N SER A 171 -18.43 -27.37 12.44
CA SER A 171 -17.99 -26.11 13.02
C SER A 171 -17.34 -25.22 11.96
N PRO A 172 -17.22 -23.90 12.18
CA PRO A 172 -16.50 -23.00 11.27
C PRO A 172 -15.04 -23.40 11.00
N LEU A 173 -14.39 -24.09 11.94
CA LEU A 173 -13.00 -24.57 11.81
C LEU A 173 -12.82 -25.60 10.68
N TYR A 174 -13.91 -26.25 10.24
CA TYR A 174 -13.87 -27.22 9.15
C TYR A 174 -13.47 -26.59 7.81
N PHE A 175 -13.72 -25.29 7.61
CA PHE A 175 -13.29 -24.56 6.42
C PHE A 175 -11.81 -24.14 6.43
N VAL A 176 -11.18 -24.17 7.60
CA VAL A 176 -9.78 -23.75 7.80
C VAL A 176 -8.82 -24.96 7.77
N TYR A 177 -9.24 -26.10 8.35
CA TYR A 177 -8.38 -27.28 8.55
C TYR A 177 -8.95 -28.58 7.97
N GLY A 178 -10.09 -28.54 7.28
CA GLY A 178 -10.69 -29.72 6.66
C GLY A 178 -9.80 -30.26 5.53
N PRO A 179 -9.54 -31.57 5.46
CA PRO A 179 -8.86 -32.15 4.31
C PRO A 179 -9.72 -31.91 3.07
N TYR A 180 -9.16 -31.19 2.09
CA TYR A 180 -9.74 -31.03 0.76
C TYR A 180 -9.92 -32.43 0.14
N TYR A 181 -11.16 -32.82 -0.16
CA TYR A 181 -11.49 -33.98 -0.99
C TYR A 181 -12.02 -33.52 -2.34
#